data_AF-A0A2G6ED76-F1
#
_entry.id   AF-A0A2G6ED76-F1
#
_cell.length_a   1.000
_cell.length_b   1.000
_cell.length_c   1.000
_cell.angle_alpha   90.00
_cell.angle_beta   90.00
_cell.angle_gamma   90.00
#
_symmetry.space_group_name_H-M   'P 1'
#
loop_
_entity.id
_entity.type
_entity.pdbx_description
1 polymer ?
#
loop_
_entity_poly.entity_id
_entity_poly.type
_entity_poly.pdbx_seq_one_letter_code
_entity_poly.pdbx_strand_id
1 'polypeptide(L)'
;MNVLLLLFALILPFLIGFCLVSLCWPVHRLSVALFGCKMFLAISSGMGISSLTTFFTLVLAGAPYFWGILFFETALLAVLLGILRYKKIPLLPLLETPQTTPAGRLFSMLRYGFYVTAIAAAGLFLLRSFENPHGEPDAFYLWNSCARYLFRSGGHWRNVFTANTWSHPDYPLLLPANVLRLWVFWGKETLMSPIVIAFLYTALTIGLLVSALSATRGQRQGYIGGILLVSTPYFIKHGASQYADIPLGLYFLAVLVLIVFQDTFPKHAV
;
A
#
# COMPACT_ATOMS: atom_id res chain seq x y z
N MET A 1 7.01 17.75 13.15
CA MET A 1 6.62 16.85 12.05
C MET A 1 5.46 17.49 11.32
N ASN A 2 5.63 17.89 10.05
CA ASN A 2 4.48 18.45 9.32
C ASN A 2 3.68 17.27 8.76
N VAL A 3 2.78 16.72 9.58
CA VAL A 3 1.92 15.57 9.25
C VAL A 3 1.22 15.77 7.90
N LEU A 4 0.91 17.02 7.57
CA LEU A 4 0.34 17.44 6.29
C LEU A 4 1.21 17.03 5.09
N LEU A 5 2.54 17.15 5.17
CA LEU A 5 3.43 16.75 4.07
C LEU A 5 3.47 15.23 3.88
N LEU A 6 3.41 14.47 4.98
CA LEU A 6 3.34 13.00 4.92
C LEU A 6 2.02 12.54 4.28
N LEU A 7 0.89 13.12 4.71
CA LEU A 7 -0.42 12.84 4.13
C LEU A 7 -0.44 13.22 2.67
N PHE A 8 0.08 14.40 2.32
CA PHE A 8 0.17 14.86 0.93
C PHE A 8 1.00 13.91 0.07
N ALA A 9 2.13 13.42 0.59
CA ALA A 9 2.93 12.41 -0.08
C ALA A 9 2.11 11.13 -0.35
N LEU A 10 1.22 10.71 0.52
CA LEU A 10 0.46 9.46 0.31
C LEU A 10 -0.83 9.64 -0.52
N ILE A 11 -1.41 10.84 -0.55
CA ILE A 11 -2.67 11.12 -1.24
C ILE A 11 -2.54 10.99 -2.76
N LEU A 12 -1.51 11.57 -3.37
CA LEU A 12 -1.32 11.51 -4.83
C LEU A 12 -1.19 10.08 -5.37
N PRO A 13 -0.31 9.22 -4.80
CA PRO A 13 -0.23 7.80 -5.14
C PRO A 13 -1.58 7.10 -4.98
N PHE A 14 -2.30 7.36 -3.88
CA PHE A 14 -3.62 6.80 -3.67
C PHE A 14 -4.60 7.19 -4.78
N LEU A 15 -4.69 8.48 -5.14
CA LEU A 15 -5.61 8.95 -6.20
C LEU A 15 -5.27 8.34 -7.56
N ILE A 16 -3.98 8.26 -7.92
CA ILE A 16 -3.51 7.62 -9.15
C ILE A 16 -3.91 6.14 -9.16
N GLY A 17 -3.60 5.42 -8.08
CA GLY A 17 -3.94 4.01 -7.93
C GLY A 17 -5.46 3.77 -7.95
N PHE A 18 -6.24 4.67 -7.35
CA PHE A 18 -7.69 4.60 -7.38
C PHE A 18 -8.25 4.80 -8.78
N CYS A 19 -7.71 5.75 -9.55
CA CYS A 19 -8.11 5.95 -10.95
C CYS A 19 -7.72 4.74 -11.80
N LEU A 20 -6.51 4.20 -11.64
CA LEU A 20 -6.03 3.02 -12.35
C LEU A 20 -6.91 1.80 -12.07
N VAL A 21 -7.16 1.48 -10.80
CA VAL A 21 -8.03 0.36 -10.44
C VAL A 21 -9.44 0.59 -10.97
N SER A 22 -9.97 1.82 -10.91
CA SER A 22 -11.30 2.15 -11.45
C SER A 22 -11.41 1.92 -12.95
N LEU A 23 -10.34 2.12 -13.73
CA LEU A 23 -10.33 1.83 -15.17
C LEU A 23 -10.45 0.33 -15.47
N CYS A 24 -9.96 -0.52 -14.57
CA CYS A 24 -9.96 -1.98 -14.72
C CYS A 24 -11.10 -2.65 -13.97
N TRP A 25 -11.84 -1.93 -13.12
CA TRP A 25 -12.89 -2.49 -12.28
C TRP A 25 -14.21 -2.58 -13.05
N PRO A 26 -14.77 -3.77 -13.30
CA PRO A 26 -15.95 -3.92 -14.16
C PRO A 26 -17.25 -3.46 -13.49
N VAL A 27 -17.31 -3.46 -12.15
CA VAL A 27 -18.55 -3.33 -11.40
C VAL A 27 -18.79 -1.90 -10.90
N HIS A 28 -19.97 -1.37 -11.18
CA HIS A 28 -20.34 0.02 -10.84
C HIS A 28 -21.14 0.13 -9.52
N ARG A 29 -21.78 -0.97 -9.09
CA ARG A 29 -22.44 -1.09 -7.79
C ARG A 29 -21.65 -2.03 -6.89
N LEU A 30 -21.16 -1.54 -5.76
CA LEU A 30 -20.28 -2.32 -4.89
C LEU A 30 -20.89 -2.48 -3.51
N SER A 31 -20.81 -3.69 -2.97
CA SER A 31 -20.92 -3.89 -1.54
C SER A 31 -19.77 -3.16 -0.82
N VAL A 32 -19.96 -2.81 0.46
CA VAL A 32 -18.93 -2.14 1.27
C VAL A 32 -17.62 -2.94 1.29
N ALA A 33 -17.71 -4.28 1.31
CA ALA A 33 -16.54 -5.16 1.30
C ALA A 33 -15.78 -5.12 -0.03
N LEU A 34 -16.49 -5.13 -1.18
CA LEU A 34 -15.87 -4.98 -2.49
C LEU A 34 -15.23 -3.60 -2.68
N PHE A 35 -15.89 -2.55 -2.16
CA PHE A 35 -15.31 -1.22 -2.15
C PHE A 35 -14.03 -1.16 -1.30
N GLY A 36 -14.03 -1.83 -0.13
CA GLY A 36 -12.82 -2.02 0.68
C GLY A 36 -11.68 -2.65 -0.12
N CYS A 37 -11.95 -3.74 -0.84
CA CYS A 37 -10.95 -4.38 -1.71
C CYS A 37 -10.41 -3.42 -2.77
N LYS A 38 -11.31 -2.71 -3.46
CA LYS A 38 -10.93 -1.68 -4.46
C LYS A 38 -10.00 -0.64 -3.85
N MET A 39 -10.28 -0.16 -2.64
CA MET A 39 -9.47 0.82 -1.93
C MET A 39 -8.08 0.28 -1.57
N PHE A 40 -7.99 -0.94 -1.02
CA PHE A 40 -6.69 -1.52 -0.67
C PHE A 40 -5.83 -1.82 -1.89
N LEU A 41 -6.43 -2.33 -2.98
CA LEU A 41 -5.77 -2.51 -4.28
C LEU A 41 -5.34 -1.18 -4.92
N ALA A 42 -6.16 -0.14 -4.76
CA ALA A 42 -5.84 1.19 -5.26
C ALA A 42 -4.61 1.76 -4.54
N ILE A 43 -4.56 1.71 -3.21
CA ILE A 43 -3.42 2.20 -2.45
C ILE A 43 -2.15 1.42 -2.83
N SER A 44 -2.21 0.08 -2.87
CA SER A 44 -1.03 -0.73 -3.22
C SER A 44 -0.52 -0.45 -4.63
N SER A 45 -1.43 -0.40 -5.62
CA SER A 45 -1.08 -0.05 -7.01
C SER A 45 -0.49 1.35 -7.11
N GLY A 46 -1.06 2.31 -6.36
CA GLY A 46 -0.56 3.67 -6.25
C GLY A 46 0.88 3.74 -5.74
N MET A 47 1.22 2.98 -4.70
CA MET A 47 2.58 2.88 -4.18
C MET A 47 3.55 2.27 -5.20
N GLY A 48 3.09 1.29 -5.99
CA GLY A 48 3.82 0.76 -7.14
C GLY A 48 4.15 1.86 -8.16
N ILE A 49 3.15 2.61 -8.61
CA ILE A 49 3.34 3.72 -9.55
C ILE A 49 4.23 4.82 -8.99
N SER A 50 4.08 5.15 -7.71
CA SER A 50 4.89 6.17 -7.05
C SER A 50 6.38 5.81 -6.98
N SER A 51 6.68 4.52 -6.84
CA SER A 51 8.07 4.04 -6.94
C SER A 51 8.63 4.25 -8.36
N LEU A 52 7.82 4.03 -9.39
CA LEU A 52 8.20 4.21 -10.79
C LEU A 52 8.38 5.70 -11.13
N THR A 53 7.46 6.57 -10.72
CA THR A 53 7.58 8.02 -10.96
C THR A 53 8.81 8.59 -10.28
N THR A 54 9.09 8.18 -9.04
CA THR A 54 10.32 8.55 -8.33
C THR A 54 11.56 8.10 -9.09
N PHE A 55 11.57 6.86 -9.59
CA PHE A 55 12.66 6.36 -10.41
C PHE A 55 12.81 7.13 -11.74
N PHE A 56 11.70 7.46 -12.42
CA PHE A 56 11.76 8.26 -13.65
C PHE A 56 12.37 9.65 -13.40
N THR A 57 12.11 10.28 -12.26
CA THR A 57 12.75 11.56 -11.93
C THR A 57 14.26 11.43 -11.75
N LEU A 58 14.73 10.33 -11.16
CA LEU A 58 16.17 10.03 -11.06
C LEU A 58 16.80 9.89 -12.44
N VAL A 59 16.13 9.19 -13.36
CA VAL A 59 16.62 8.95 -14.72
C VAL A 59 16.71 10.25 -15.52
N LEU A 60 15.66 11.07 -15.49
CA LEU A 60 15.53 12.26 -16.33
C LEU A 60 16.33 13.46 -15.82
N ALA A 61 16.32 13.69 -14.50
CA ALA A 61 16.95 14.87 -13.91
C ALA A 61 18.27 14.58 -13.19
N GLY A 62 18.67 13.30 -13.08
CA GLY A 62 19.88 12.91 -12.36
C GLY A 62 19.77 13.03 -10.84
N ALA A 63 18.61 13.38 -10.30
CA ALA A 63 18.33 13.46 -8.87
C ALA A 63 16.83 13.33 -8.61
N PRO A 64 16.40 12.79 -7.45
CA PRO A 64 15.01 12.79 -7.08
C PRO A 64 14.68 14.16 -6.45
N TYR A 65 13.71 14.88 -7.01
CA TYR A 65 13.34 16.21 -6.51
C TYR A 65 11.83 16.39 -6.47
N PHE A 66 11.38 17.16 -5.47
CA PHE A 66 9.98 17.32 -5.12
C PHE A 66 9.11 17.72 -6.30
N TRP A 67 9.51 18.77 -7.03
CA TRP A 67 8.74 19.30 -8.15
C TRP A 67 8.66 18.34 -9.33
N GLY A 68 9.70 17.53 -9.56
CA GLY A 68 9.70 16.51 -10.62
C GLY A 68 8.67 15.42 -10.33
N ILE A 69 8.70 14.86 -9.10
CA ILE A 69 7.76 13.83 -8.68
C ILE A 69 6.33 14.36 -8.75
N LEU A 70 6.11 15.58 -8.22
CA LEU A 70 4.80 16.22 -8.23
C LEU A 70 4.29 16.45 -9.66
N PHE A 71 5.14 16.93 -10.56
CA PHE A 71 4.78 17.14 -11.96
C PHE A 71 4.34 15.84 -12.64
N PHE A 72 5.12 14.77 -12.53
CA PHE A 72 4.77 13.49 -13.16
C PHE A 72 3.50 12.87 -12.56
N GLU A 73 3.37 12.88 -11.23
CA GLU A 73 2.18 12.32 -10.57
C GLU A 73 0.91 13.13 -10.88
N THR A 74 0.98 14.46 -10.91
CA THR A 74 -0.17 15.31 -11.27
C THR A 74 -0.53 15.21 -12.75
N ALA A 75 0.46 15.15 -13.66
CA ALA A 75 0.23 14.93 -15.08
C ALA A 75 -0.41 13.56 -15.32
N LEU A 76 0.10 12.50 -14.68
CA LEU A 76 -0.48 11.16 -14.78
C LEU A 76 -1.91 11.12 -14.23
N LEU A 77 -2.16 11.74 -13.07
CA LEU A 77 -3.50 11.83 -12.51
C LEU A 77 -4.47 12.56 -13.45
N ALA A 78 -4.04 13.68 -14.06
CA ALA A 78 -4.85 14.42 -15.02
C ALA A 78 -5.19 13.57 -16.26
N VAL A 79 -4.22 12.82 -16.79
CA VAL A 79 -4.45 11.87 -17.90
C VAL A 79 -5.45 10.80 -17.49
N LEU A 80 -5.29 10.17 -16.33
CA LEU A 80 -6.21 9.12 -15.85
C LEU A 80 -7.63 9.65 -15.63
N LEU A 81 -7.77 10.84 -15.05
CA LEU A 81 -9.08 11.51 -14.90
C LEU A 81 -9.70 11.85 -16.26
N GLY A 82 -8.88 12.29 -17.22
CA GLY A 82 -9.30 12.52 -18.60
C GLY A 82 -9.82 11.24 -19.26
N ILE A 83 -9.13 10.12 -19.09
CA ILE A 83 -9.55 8.80 -19.61
C ILE A 83 -10.85 8.35 -18.93
N LEU A 84 -10.96 8.46 -17.60
CA LEU A 84 -12.18 8.11 -16.86
C LEU A 84 -13.38 8.93 -17.36
N ARG A 85 -13.19 10.25 -17.55
CA ARG A 85 -14.22 11.15 -18.08
C ARG A 85 -14.59 10.80 -19.52
N TYR A 86 -13.61 10.53 -20.38
CA TYR A 86 -13.83 10.13 -21.76
C TYR A 86 -14.61 8.81 -21.86
N LYS A 87 -14.24 7.83 -21.02
CA LYS A 87 -14.94 6.54 -20.92
C LYS A 87 -16.24 6.58 -20.13
N LYS A 88 -16.62 7.75 -19.55
CA LYS A 88 -17.79 7.94 -18.69
C LYS A 88 -17.84 6.96 -17.49
N ILE A 89 -16.68 6.57 -16.98
CA ILE A 89 -16.58 5.68 -15.81
C ILE A 89 -16.77 6.56 -14.55
N PRO A 90 -17.74 6.28 -13.69
CA PRO A 90 -17.93 7.03 -12.45
C PRO A 90 -16.75 6.78 -11.51
N LEU A 91 -16.18 7.85 -10.97
CA LEU A 91 -15.06 7.76 -10.04
C LEU A 91 -15.49 7.06 -8.74
N LEU A 92 -16.63 7.49 -8.18
CA LEU A 92 -17.21 6.89 -6.99
C LEU A 92 -18.26 5.85 -7.38
N PRO A 93 -18.10 4.58 -6.97
CA PRO A 93 -19.12 3.56 -7.20
C PRO A 93 -20.34 3.81 -6.33
N LEU A 94 -21.50 3.35 -6.80
CA LEU A 94 -22.71 3.35 -5.98
C LEU A 94 -22.59 2.22 -4.96
N LEU A 95 -22.60 2.56 -3.67
CA LEU A 95 -22.57 1.55 -2.62
C LEU A 95 -23.95 0.93 -2.45
N GLU A 96 -24.00 -0.40 -2.42
CA GLU A 96 -25.23 -1.12 -2.09
C GLU A 96 -25.62 -0.83 -0.65
N THR A 97 -26.87 -0.44 -0.44
CA THR A 97 -27.42 -0.27 0.90
C THR A 97 -27.48 -1.65 1.56
N PRO A 98 -26.78 -1.85 2.70
CA PRO A 98 -26.87 -3.11 3.41
C PRO A 98 -28.33 -3.34 3.82
N GLN A 99 -28.87 -4.53 3.55
CA GLN A 99 -30.11 -4.93 4.21
C GLN A 99 -29.83 -4.97 5.71
N THR A 100 -30.50 -4.10 6.47
CA THR A 100 -30.30 -3.96 7.91
C THR A 100 -30.95 -5.12 8.65
N THR A 101 -30.32 -6.29 8.61
CA THR A 101 -30.63 -7.35 9.57
C THR A 101 -29.97 -7.00 10.90
N PRO A 102 -30.68 -7.08 12.04
CA PRO A 102 -30.08 -6.85 13.35
C PRO A 102 -28.83 -7.71 13.51
N ALA A 103 -27.71 -7.07 13.84
CA ALA A 103 -26.46 -7.77 14.07
C ALA A 103 -26.61 -8.68 15.29
N GLY A 104 -26.56 -10.00 15.09
CA GLY A 104 -26.56 -10.97 16.19
C GLY A 104 -25.35 -10.76 17.12
N ARG A 105 -25.48 -11.14 18.39
CA ARG A 105 -24.43 -10.97 19.42
C ARG A 105 -23.05 -11.43 18.96
N LEU A 106 -22.97 -12.60 18.33
CA LEU A 106 -21.72 -13.15 17.80
C LEU A 106 -21.05 -12.25 16.76
N PHE A 107 -21.83 -11.62 15.87
CA PHE A 107 -21.28 -10.70 14.87
C PHE A 107 -20.62 -9.49 15.55
N SER A 108 -21.29 -8.90 16.53
CA SER A 108 -20.74 -7.78 17.29
C SER A 108 -19.47 -8.18 18.04
N MET A 109 -19.44 -9.36 18.66
CA MET A 109 -18.25 -9.89 19.32
C MET A 109 -17.07 -10.05 18.36
N LEU A 110 -17.29 -10.62 17.17
CA LEU A 110 -16.23 -10.77 16.16
C LEU A 110 -15.74 -9.41 15.65
N ARG A 111 -16.67 -8.48 15.39
CA ARG A 111 -16.33 -7.13 14.94
C ARG A 111 -15.47 -6.39 15.97
N TYR A 112 -15.90 -6.35 17.23
CA TYR A 112 -15.13 -5.69 18.30
C TYR A 112 -13.83 -6.43 18.60
N GLY A 113 -13.84 -7.76 18.61
CA GLY A 113 -12.64 -8.58 18.77
C GLY A 113 -11.59 -8.30 17.69
N PHE A 114 -12.01 -8.16 16.43
CA PHE A 114 -11.12 -7.75 15.34
C PHE A 114 -10.52 -6.35 15.58
N TYR A 115 -11.32 -5.35 15.94
CA TYR A 115 -10.77 -4.01 16.18
C TYR A 115 -9.83 -3.96 17.38
N VAL A 116 -10.15 -4.65 18.48
CA VAL A 116 -9.28 -4.72 19.66
C VAL A 116 -7.95 -5.39 19.31
N THR A 117 -7.98 -6.53 18.62
CA THR A 117 -6.76 -7.23 18.20
C THR A 117 -5.95 -6.42 17.19
N ALA A 118 -6.60 -5.74 16.24
CA ALA A 118 -5.94 -4.85 15.29
C ALA A 118 -5.25 -3.66 15.97
N ILE A 119 -5.90 -3.03 16.96
CA ILE A 119 -5.31 -1.94 17.75
C ILE A 119 -4.12 -2.46 18.56
N ALA A 120 -4.25 -3.61 19.23
CA ALA A 120 -3.17 -4.22 19.99
C ALA A 120 -1.97 -4.55 19.09
N ALA A 121 -2.21 -5.13 17.92
CA ALA A 121 -1.17 -5.44 16.95
C ALA A 121 -0.51 -4.19 16.36
N ALA A 122 -1.26 -3.12 16.10
CA ALA A 122 -0.69 -1.83 15.71
C ALA A 122 0.21 -1.27 16.83
N GLY A 123 -0.21 -1.40 18.09
CA GLY A 123 0.62 -1.06 19.25
C GLY A 123 1.93 -1.86 19.29
N LEU A 124 1.86 -3.19 19.14
CA LEU A 124 3.03 -4.07 19.10
C LEU A 124 3.96 -3.78 17.91
N PHE A 125 3.38 -3.51 16.73
CA PHE A 125 4.14 -3.07 15.56
C PHE A 125 4.93 -1.80 15.88
N LEU A 126 4.28 -0.80 16.48
CA LEU A 126 4.90 0.48 16.78
C LEU A 126 6.00 0.32 17.84
N LEU A 127 5.74 -0.41 18.92
CA LEU A 127 6.74 -0.73 19.94
C LEU A 127 7.99 -1.35 19.30
N ARG A 128 7.82 -2.39 18.48
CA ARG A 128 8.94 -3.04 17.79
C ARG A 128 9.66 -2.13 16.81
N SER A 129 8.91 -1.28 16.10
CA SER A 129 9.49 -0.30 15.17
C SER A 129 10.29 0.79 15.90
N PHE A 130 9.92 1.15 17.14
CA PHE A 130 10.69 2.10 17.94
C PHE A 130 11.88 1.46 18.66
N GLU A 131 11.78 0.18 19.02
CA GLU A 131 12.91 -0.60 19.54
C GLU A 131 13.98 -0.83 18.47
N ASN A 132 13.57 -1.08 17.22
CA ASN A 132 14.46 -1.28 16.09
C ASN A 132 14.07 -0.40 14.87
N PRO A 133 14.36 0.91 14.90
CA PRO A 133 13.89 1.87 13.89
C PRO A 133 14.57 1.72 12.53
N HIS A 134 15.69 1.01 12.46
CA HIS A 134 16.37 0.70 11.21
C HIS A 134 15.81 -0.53 10.48
N GLY A 135 14.88 -1.24 11.11
CA GLY A 135 14.42 -2.55 10.66
C GLY A 135 15.42 -3.65 11.00
N GLU A 136 15.07 -4.88 10.65
CA GLU A 136 15.96 -6.03 10.82
C GLU A 136 17.12 -5.97 9.79
N PRO A 137 18.18 -6.81 9.89
CA PRO A 137 19.41 -6.65 9.10
C PRO A 137 19.21 -6.42 7.60
N ASP A 138 18.32 -7.18 6.94
CA ASP A 138 18.10 -7.04 5.49
C ASP A 138 17.48 -5.68 5.13
N ALA A 139 16.62 -5.14 6.00
CA ALA A 139 16.08 -3.80 5.81
C ALA A 139 17.16 -2.75 5.86
N PHE A 140 18.09 -2.87 6.81
CA PHE A 140 19.18 -1.93 6.91
C PHE A 140 20.13 -2.05 5.71
N TYR A 141 20.63 -3.24 5.41
CA TYR A 141 21.68 -3.46 4.41
C TYR A 141 21.18 -3.30 2.97
N LEU A 142 19.94 -3.69 2.68
CA LEU A 142 19.39 -3.70 1.32
C LEU A 142 18.52 -2.47 1.09
N TRP A 143 17.35 -2.42 1.74
CA TRP A 143 16.27 -1.50 1.37
C TRP A 143 16.56 -0.05 1.78
N ASN A 144 16.87 0.15 3.05
CA ASN A 144 17.10 1.48 3.62
C ASN A 144 18.44 2.05 3.14
N SER A 145 19.48 1.23 3.00
CA SER A 145 20.76 1.68 2.45
C SER A 145 20.64 2.07 0.98
N CYS A 146 19.93 1.31 0.15
CA CYS A 146 19.64 1.70 -1.23
C CYS A 146 18.95 3.07 -1.30
N ALA A 147 17.93 3.30 -0.47
CA ALA A 147 17.27 4.61 -0.39
C ALA A 147 18.26 5.73 0.01
N ARG A 148 19.17 5.48 0.96
CA ARG A 148 20.16 6.47 1.41
C ARG A 148 21.14 6.84 0.31
N TYR A 149 21.63 5.85 -0.42
CA TYR A 149 22.49 6.10 -1.59
C TYR A 149 21.74 6.94 -2.62
N LEU A 150 20.53 6.56 -3.00
CA LEU A 150 19.72 7.33 -3.96
C LEU A 150 19.44 8.76 -3.50
N PHE A 151 19.27 8.99 -2.20
CA PHE A 151 19.02 10.32 -1.64
C PHE A 151 20.28 11.19 -1.58
N ARG A 152 21.43 10.62 -1.21
CA ARG A 152 22.67 11.35 -0.94
C ARG A 152 23.58 11.51 -2.16
N SER A 153 23.55 10.57 -3.10
CA SER A 153 24.56 10.47 -4.15
C SER A 153 24.43 11.51 -5.27
N GLY A 154 23.35 12.31 -5.31
CA GLY A 154 23.12 13.32 -6.34
C GLY A 154 23.29 12.73 -7.75
N GLY A 155 24.08 13.39 -8.59
CA GLY A 155 24.36 12.93 -9.96
C GLY A 155 25.02 11.55 -10.07
N HIS A 156 25.57 11.01 -8.98
CA HIS A 156 26.19 9.68 -8.91
C HIS A 156 25.24 8.59 -8.43
N TRP A 157 23.92 8.82 -8.42
CA TRP A 157 22.93 7.83 -7.95
C TRP A 157 23.04 6.46 -8.62
N ARG A 158 23.54 6.39 -9.86
CA ARG A 158 23.76 5.13 -10.60
C ARG A 158 24.78 4.20 -9.93
N ASN A 159 25.64 4.74 -9.07
CA ASN A 159 26.64 3.95 -8.35
C ASN A 159 26.01 2.94 -7.39
N VAL A 160 24.75 3.15 -6.97
CA VAL A 160 24.03 2.16 -6.15
C VAL A 160 23.86 0.83 -6.89
N PHE A 161 23.82 0.85 -8.23
CA PHE A 161 23.62 -0.33 -9.07
C PHE A 161 24.93 -1.02 -9.49
N THR A 162 26.09 -0.42 -9.20
CA THR A 162 27.39 -0.88 -9.70
C THR A 162 28.44 -1.06 -8.61
N ALA A 163 28.47 -0.18 -7.61
CA ALA A 163 29.51 -0.16 -6.59
C ALA A 163 29.14 -0.95 -5.32
N ASN A 164 27.85 -1.21 -5.08
CA ASN A 164 27.38 -1.84 -3.85
C ASN A 164 26.77 -3.22 -4.11
N THR A 165 27.63 -4.21 -4.39
CA THR A 165 27.19 -5.60 -4.65
C THR A 165 26.49 -6.24 -3.45
N TRP A 166 26.77 -5.75 -2.24
CA TRP A 166 26.20 -6.24 -0.98
C TRP A 166 24.75 -5.77 -0.78
N SER A 167 24.31 -4.75 -1.51
CA SER A 167 22.92 -4.26 -1.45
C SER A 167 21.97 -4.92 -2.45
N HIS A 168 22.39 -5.98 -3.15
CA HIS A 168 21.61 -6.64 -4.20
C HIS A 168 21.05 -5.62 -5.22
N PRO A 169 21.92 -5.02 -6.05
CA PRO A 169 21.54 -3.92 -6.96
C PRO A 169 20.48 -4.32 -7.99
N ASP A 170 20.28 -5.61 -8.21
CA ASP A 170 19.27 -6.22 -9.07
C ASP A 170 17.85 -6.23 -8.46
N TYR A 171 17.71 -5.97 -7.16
CA TYR A 171 16.41 -5.99 -6.51
C TYR A 171 15.51 -4.80 -6.90
N PRO A 172 14.18 -5.03 -6.99
CA PRO A 172 13.24 -3.97 -7.37
C PRO A 172 13.24 -2.78 -6.39
N LEU A 173 13.10 -1.57 -6.92
CA LEU A 173 13.15 -0.33 -6.15
C LEU A 173 11.84 0.02 -5.43
N LEU A 174 10.84 -0.88 -5.37
CA LEU A 174 9.53 -0.58 -4.79
C LEU A 174 9.65 0.02 -3.38
N LEU A 175 10.38 -0.64 -2.48
CA LEU A 175 10.60 -0.14 -1.12
C LEU A 175 11.58 1.05 -1.09
N PRO A 176 12.80 0.94 -1.64
CA PRO A 176 13.77 2.06 -1.60
C PRO A 176 13.23 3.36 -2.20
N ALA A 177 12.54 3.31 -3.34
CA ALA A 177 12.02 4.50 -4.01
C ALA A 177 10.85 5.13 -3.24
N ASN A 178 9.99 4.34 -2.61
CA ASN A 178 8.92 4.90 -1.76
C ASN A 178 9.47 5.54 -0.48
N VAL A 179 10.50 4.95 0.14
CA VAL A 179 11.20 5.56 1.28
C VAL A 179 11.90 6.86 0.85
N LEU A 180 12.65 6.81 -0.25
CA LEU A 180 13.32 7.95 -0.87
C LEU A 180 12.34 9.09 -1.14
N ARG A 181 11.18 8.77 -1.72
CA ARG A 181 10.14 9.76 -2.02
C ARG A 181 9.68 10.49 -0.76
N LEU A 182 9.44 9.77 0.34
CA LEU A 182 9.07 10.42 1.60
C LEU A 182 10.19 11.34 2.11
N TRP A 183 11.46 10.97 1.97
CA TRP A 183 12.58 11.85 2.33
C TRP A 183 12.68 13.08 1.44
N VAL A 184 12.40 12.96 0.14
CA VAL A 184 12.37 14.11 -0.79
C VAL A 184 11.26 15.09 -0.40
N PHE A 185 10.06 14.61 -0.09
CA PHE A 185 8.95 15.46 0.37
C PHE A 185 9.22 16.12 1.71
N TRP A 186 10.01 15.43 2.55
CA TRP A 186 10.39 15.93 3.85
C TRP A 186 11.62 16.85 3.83
N GLY A 187 12.43 16.77 2.77
CA GLY A 187 13.70 17.50 2.62
C GLY A 187 14.85 16.95 3.47
N LYS A 188 14.67 15.82 4.17
CA LYS A 188 15.75 15.14 4.91
C LYS A 188 15.41 13.66 5.14
N GLU A 189 16.44 12.88 5.44
CA GLU A 189 16.29 11.51 5.91
C GLU A 189 15.60 11.44 7.27
N THR A 190 14.70 10.47 7.43
CA THR A 190 14.05 10.16 8.71
C THR A 190 13.88 8.67 8.89
N LEU A 191 13.88 8.24 10.16
CA LEU A 191 13.55 6.86 10.54
C LEU A 191 12.05 6.56 10.40
N MET A 192 11.21 7.60 10.43
CA MET A 192 9.75 7.44 10.32
C MET A 192 9.32 7.01 8.91
N SER A 193 10.02 7.44 7.87
CA SER A 193 9.64 7.11 6.48
C SER A 193 9.57 5.59 6.23
N PRO A 194 10.61 4.78 6.48
CA PRO A 194 10.50 3.34 6.27
C PRO A 194 9.52 2.65 7.24
N ILE A 195 9.39 3.14 8.48
CA ILE A 195 8.37 2.63 9.44
C ILE A 195 6.95 2.84 8.89
N VAL A 196 6.65 4.04 8.36
CA VAL A 196 5.33 4.36 7.78
C VAL A 196 5.04 3.48 6.55
N ILE A 197 6.04 3.27 5.68
CA ILE A 197 5.90 2.40 4.52
C ILE A 197 5.63 0.94 4.95
N ALA A 198 6.39 0.42 5.92
CA ALA A 198 6.21 -0.93 6.44
C ALA A 198 4.83 -1.11 7.12
N PHE A 199 4.40 -0.11 7.90
CA PHE A 199 3.09 -0.11 8.53
C PHE A 199 1.98 -0.10 7.47
N LEU A 200 2.11 0.74 6.45
CA LEU A 200 1.16 0.84 5.36
C LEU A 200 0.99 -0.52 4.68
N TYR A 201 2.07 -1.18 4.23
CA TYR A 201 1.96 -2.50 3.58
C TYR A 201 1.37 -3.58 4.51
N THR A 202 1.71 -3.54 5.80
CA THR A 202 1.13 -4.47 6.80
C THR A 202 -0.38 -4.25 6.93
N ALA A 203 -0.82 -2.99 7.07
CA ALA A 203 -2.22 -2.63 7.18
C ALA A 203 -3.01 -2.93 5.91
N LEU A 204 -2.43 -2.68 4.73
CA LEU A 204 -3.02 -3.01 3.44
C LEU A 204 -3.25 -4.52 3.29
N THR A 205 -2.30 -5.34 3.77
CA THR A 205 -2.43 -6.81 3.72
C THR A 205 -3.60 -7.30 4.58
N ILE A 206 -3.70 -6.82 5.82
CA ILE A 206 -4.81 -7.14 6.71
C ILE A 206 -6.14 -6.66 6.09
N GLY A 207 -6.18 -5.41 5.65
CA GLY A 207 -7.38 -4.79 5.10
C GLY A 207 -7.89 -5.50 3.85
N LEU A 208 -6.99 -5.86 2.93
CA LEU A 208 -7.32 -6.58 1.71
C LEU A 208 -7.87 -7.98 2.03
N LEU A 209 -7.23 -8.73 2.94
CA LEU A 209 -7.70 -10.06 3.35
C LEU A 209 -9.10 -9.99 3.96
N VAL A 210 -9.30 -9.10 4.94
CA VAL A 210 -10.58 -8.95 5.64
C VAL A 210 -11.69 -8.55 4.67
N SER A 211 -11.40 -7.62 3.76
CA SER A 211 -12.36 -7.14 2.77
C SER A 211 -12.70 -8.23 1.75
N ALA A 212 -11.70 -8.98 1.27
CA ALA A 212 -11.90 -10.02 0.27
C ALA A 212 -12.69 -11.21 0.83
N LEU A 213 -12.39 -11.65 2.05
CA LEU A 213 -13.16 -12.67 2.75
C LEU A 213 -14.58 -12.18 3.07
N SER A 214 -14.73 -10.91 3.46
CA SER A 214 -16.05 -10.32 3.69
C SER A 214 -16.89 -10.28 2.41
N ALA A 215 -16.27 -9.99 1.26
CA ALA A 215 -16.93 -9.92 -0.04
C ALA A 215 -17.34 -11.30 -0.57
N THR A 216 -16.53 -12.34 -0.33
CA THR A 216 -16.74 -13.68 -0.91
C THR A 216 -17.47 -14.65 0.01
N ARG A 217 -17.31 -14.50 1.34
CA ARG A 217 -17.83 -15.44 2.35
C ARG A 217 -18.65 -14.76 3.45
N GLY A 218 -18.78 -13.44 3.40
CA GLY A 218 -19.51 -12.64 4.39
C GLY A 218 -18.63 -12.12 5.54
N GLN A 219 -19.08 -11.03 6.17
CA GLN A 219 -18.29 -10.25 7.14
C GLN A 219 -17.79 -11.05 8.36
N ARG A 220 -18.54 -12.05 8.83
CA ARG A 220 -18.10 -12.92 9.93
C ARG A 220 -16.79 -13.63 9.62
N GLN A 221 -16.67 -14.19 8.41
CA GLN A 221 -15.45 -14.86 7.97
C GLN A 221 -14.32 -13.87 7.72
N GLY A 222 -14.64 -12.66 7.26
CA GLY A 222 -13.69 -11.55 7.18
C GLY A 222 -13.06 -11.23 8.53
N TYR A 223 -13.87 -11.05 9.58
CA TYR A 223 -13.36 -10.77 10.92
C TYR A 223 -12.56 -11.94 11.51
N ILE A 224 -13.02 -13.18 11.32
CA ILE A 224 -12.27 -14.37 11.77
C ILE A 224 -10.90 -14.42 11.09
N GLY A 225 -10.84 -14.28 9.76
CA GLY A 225 -9.57 -14.27 9.02
C GLY A 225 -8.65 -13.12 9.44
N GLY A 226 -9.22 -11.93 9.68
CA GLY A 226 -8.49 -10.77 10.20
C GLY A 226 -7.89 -11.02 11.58
N ILE A 227 -8.70 -11.54 12.53
CA ILE A 227 -8.24 -11.90 13.87
C ILE A 227 -7.11 -12.93 13.77
N LEU A 228 -7.28 -14.00 13.00
CA LEU A 228 -6.25 -15.04 12.86
C LEU A 228 -4.93 -14.48 12.33
N LEU A 229 -4.97 -13.66 11.27
CA LEU A 229 -3.76 -13.05 10.70
C LEU A 229 -3.09 -12.11 11.70
N VAL A 230 -3.86 -11.21 12.32
CA VAL A 230 -3.36 -10.20 13.25
C VAL A 230 -2.85 -10.82 14.55
N SER A 231 -3.47 -11.91 15.01
CA SER A 231 -3.03 -12.68 16.17
C SER A 231 -1.85 -13.59 15.87
N THR A 232 -1.38 -13.68 14.62
CA THR A 232 -0.16 -14.41 14.27
C THR A 232 1.07 -13.54 14.57
N PRO A 233 1.84 -13.81 15.65
CA PRO A 233 2.90 -12.89 16.08
C PRO A 233 4.01 -12.74 15.04
N TYR A 234 4.26 -13.80 14.26
CA TYR A 234 5.22 -13.78 13.16
C TYR A 234 4.87 -12.73 12.10
N PHE A 235 3.58 -12.59 11.76
CA PHE A 235 3.14 -11.61 10.77
C PHE A 235 3.40 -10.17 11.25
N ILE A 236 3.09 -9.84 12.50
CA ILE A 236 3.34 -8.51 13.06
C ILE A 236 4.83 -8.23 13.22
N LYS A 237 5.61 -9.23 13.66
CA LYS A 237 7.07 -9.16 13.74
C LYS A 237 7.67 -8.80 12.37
N HIS A 238 7.29 -9.52 11.31
CA HIS A 238 7.78 -9.25 9.97
C HIS A 238 7.19 -7.98 9.36
N GLY A 239 5.97 -7.60 9.74
CA GLY A 239 5.42 -6.27 9.46
C GLY A 239 6.38 -5.16 9.88
N ALA A 240 6.85 -5.20 11.13
CA ALA A 240 7.74 -4.18 11.69
C ALA A 240 9.21 -4.32 11.23
N SER A 241 9.59 -5.41 10.56
CA SER A 241 10.96 -5.66 10.13
C SER A 241 11.44 -4.76 8.99
N GLN A 242 10.51 -4.07 8.31
CA GLN A 242 10.76 -3.24 7.12
C GLN A 242 11.26 -4.05 5.91
N TYR A 243 10.96 -5.35 5.87
CA TYR A 243 11.33 -6.24 4.77
C TYR A 243 10.38 -6.17 3.56
N ALA A 244 10.86 -6.67 2.42
CA ALA A 244 10.09 -6.76 1.17
C ALA A 244 9.05 -7.90 1.18
N ASP A 245 9.15 -8.85 2.11
CA ASP A 245 8.25 -10.01 2.24
C ASP A 245 6.78 -9.60 2.40
N ILE A 246 6.51 -8.54 3.16
CA ILE A 246 5.14 -8.06 3.43
C ILE A 246 4.55 -7.39 2.17
N PRO A 247 5.22 -6.44 1.50
CA PRO A 247 4.80 -5.96 0.18
C PRO A 247 4.60 -7.09 -0.84
N LEU A 248 5.53 -8.04 -0.91
CA LEU A 248 5.44 -9.17 -1.85
C LEU A 248 4.21 -10.03 -1.55
N GLY A 249 4.00 -10.38 -0.27
CA GLY A 249 2.83 -11.11 0.21
C GLY A 249 1.52 -10.38 -0.10
N LEU A 250 1.48 -9.04 0.03
CA LEU A 250 0.33 -8.23 -0.38
C LEU A 250 0.01 -8.39 -1.87
N TYR A 251 1.02 -8.34 -2.75
CA TYR A 251 0.77 -8.49 -4.19
C TYR A 251 0.37 -9.91 -4.58
N PHE A 252 0.93 -10.94 -3.94
CA PHE A 252 0.43 -12.31 -4.11
C PHE A 252 -1.03 -12.43 -3.66
N LEU A 253 -1.36 -11.88 -2.49
CA LEU A 253 -2.75 -11.83 -2.00
C LEU A 253 -3.65 -11.09 -2.99
N ALA A 254 -3.21 -9.95 -3.52
CA ALA A 254 -3.97 -9.18 -4.51
C ALA A 254 -4.28 -10.00 -5.76
N VAL A 255 -3.30 -10.73 -6.31
CA VAL A 255 -3.51 -11.62 -7.46
C VAL A 255 -4.51 -12.72 -7.13
N LEU A 256 -4.36 -13.40 -5.99
CA LEU A 256 -5.29 -14.46 -5.56
C LEU A 256 -6.71 -13.93 -5.39
N VAL A 257 -6.87 -12.77 -4.75
CA VAL A 257 -8.17 -12.10 -4.57
C VAL A 257 -8.81 -11.78 -5.92
N LEU A 258 -8.04 -11.25 -6.88
CA LEU A 258 -8.55 -10.91 -8.21
C LEU A 258 -8.98 -12.17 -8.99
N ILE A 259 -8.23 -13.27 -8.89
CA ILE A 259 -8.62 -14.57 -9.48
C ILE A 259 -9.92 -15.07 -8.85
N VAL A 260 -10.03 -15.08 -7.53
CA VAL A 260 -11.26 -15.49 -6.84
C VAL A 260 -12.44 -14.59 -7.23
N PHE A 261 -12.21 -13.29 -7.41
CA PHE A 261 -13.26 -12.35 -7.82
C PHE A 261 -13.72 -12.61 -9.24
N GLN A 262 -12.82 -12.97 -10.15
CA GLN A 262 -13.18 -13.36 -11.51
C GLN A 262 -14.14 -14.56 -11.52
N ASP A 263 -13.92 -15.55 -10.64
CA ASP A 263 -14.78 -16.74 -10.53
C ASP A 263 -16.08 -16.46 -9.79
N THR A 264 -16.04 -15.59 -8.77
CA THR A 264 -17.19 -15.33 -7.89
C THR A 264 -18.16 -14.30 -8.48
N PHE A 265 -17.65 -13.33 -9.25
CA PHE A 265 -18.43 -12.22 -9.82
C PHE A 265 -18.29 -12.19 -11.37
N PRO A 266 -18.76 -13.24 -12.08
CA PRO A 266 -18.63 -13.31 -13.53
C PRO A 266 -19.34 -12.15 -14.23
N LYS A 267 -18.79 -11.73 -15.37
CA LYS A 267 -19.19 -10.55 -16.20
C LYS A 267 -20.67 -10.47 -16.60
N HIS A 268 -21.47 -11.50 -16.33
CA HIS A 268 -22.88 -11.61 -16.72
C HIS A 268 -23.87 -11.52 -15.55
N ALA A 269 -23.41 -11.23 -14.33
CA ALA A 269 -24.28 -11.10 -13.15
C ALA A 269 -24.53 -9.64 -12.69
N VAL A 270 -24.18 -8.63 -13.51
CA VAL A 270 -24.39 -7.20 -13.21
C VAL A 270 -24.92 -6.46 -14.42
#